data_AF-A0A0B7KGM6-F1
#
_entry.id   AF-A0A0B7KGM6-F1
#
_cell.length_a   1.000
_cell.length_b   1.000
_cell.length_c   1.000
_cell.angle_alpha   90.00
_cell.angle_beta   90.00
_cell.angle_gamma   90.00
#
_symmetry.space_group_name_H-M   'P 1'
#
loop_
_entity.id
_entity.type
_entity.pdbx_description
1 polymer ?
#
loop_
_entity_poly.entity_id
_entity_poly.type
_entity_poly.pdbx_seq_one_letter_code
_entity_poly.pdbx_strand_id
1 'polypeptide(L)'
;MPDRPISFVPTRAGEIIRIGPVVCRIMEDGSNTDNRIGAAEFTVPPGMDGPPAHWHEMHDETFLITAGTVRFHAPEGKTVDAQAGDYVVVPTRAPHTFSNPGDVEARFFNTFTPAYYINYFKLMEKMFKSGMPMNKDTVQQAMSHFATLPADGEKMKAKPAEGAN
;
A
#
# COMPACT_ATOMS: atom_id res chain seq x y z
N MET A 1 -17.78 26.95 -20.66
CA MET A 1 -17.78 25.89 -19.62
C MET A 1 -16.59 25.00 -19.90
N PRO A 2 -15.81 24.56 -18.89
CA PRO A 2 -14.81 23.51 -19.09
C PRO A 2 -15.48 22.22 -19.63
N ASP A 3 -14.78 21.46 -20.48
CA ASP A 3 -15.32 20.32 -21.26
C ASP A 3 -14.69 18.96 -20.90
N ARG A 4 -14.05 18.85 -19.73
CA ARG A 4 -13.39 17.62 -19.25
C ARG A 4 -14.42 16.53 -18.90
N PRO A 5 -14.30 15.29 -19.43
CA PRO A 5 -15.23 14.20 -19.15
C PRO A 5 -15.06 13.63 -17.74
N ILE A 6 -16.12 12.98 -17.23
CA ILE A 6 -16.08 12.16 -16.01
C ILE A 6 -15.50 10.78 -16.37
N SER A 7 -14.57 10.29 -15.55
CA SER A 7 -14.06 8.91 -15.62
C SER A 7 -14.91 7.97 -14.77
N PHE A 8 -15.25 6.80 -15.30
CA PHE A 8 -16.05 5.78 -14.61
C PHE A 8 -15.41 4.40 -14.78
N VAL A 9 -15.15 3.71 -13.66
CA VAL A 9 -14.59 2.36 -13.64
C VAL A 9 -15.59 1.40 -12.97
N PRO A 10 -16.35 0.59 -13.74
CA PRO A 10 -17.30 -0.35 -13.16
C PRO A 10 -16.60 -1.47 -12.39
N THR A 11 -17.27 -2.08 -11.41
CA THR A 11 -16.73 -3.08 -10.44
C THR A 11 -15.94 -4.25 -11.05
N ARG A 12 -16.12 -4.56 -12.33
CA ARG A 12 -15.43 -5.67 -13.02
C ARG A 12 -14.43 -5.21 -14.09
N ALA A 13 -14.16 -3.92 -14.17
CA ALA A 13 -13.18 -3.32 -15.09
C ALA A 13 -12.08 -2.59 -14.31
N GLY A 14 -11.11 -2.02 -15.01
CA GLY A 14 -9.87 -1.49 -14.44
C GLY A 14 -8.72 -2.44 -14.68
N GLU A 15 -7.51 -1.91 -14.62
CA GLU A 15 -6.29 -2.71 -14.79
C GLU A 15 -6.08 -3.57 -13.54
N ILE A 16 -5.98 -4.89 -13.72
CA ILE A 16 -5.75 -5.85 -12.63
C ILE A 16 -4.29 -6.27 -12.63
N ILE A 17 -3.60 -5.91 -11.57
CA ILE A 17 -2.23 -6.30 -11.26
C ILE A 17 -2.24 -7.43 -10.23
N ARG A 18 -1.41 -8.45 -10.46
CA ARG A 18 -1.19 -9.54 -9.50
C ARG A 18 0.26 -9.56 -9.04
N ILE A 19 0.46 -9.40 -7.74
CA ILE A 19 1.78 -9.43 -7.10
C ILE A 19 1.77 -10.61 -6.13
N GLY A 20 2.19 -11.78 -6.61
CA GLY A 20 1.95 -13.03 -5.91
C GLY A 20 0.45 -13.25 -5.69
N PRO A 21 -0.01 -13.50 -4.46
CA PRO A 21 -1.42 -13.71 -4.16
C PRO A 21 -2.18 -12.40 -3.88
N VAL A 22 -1.51 -11.24 -3.84
CA VAL A 22 -2.17 -9.92 -3.72
C VAL A 22 -2.74 -9.50 -5.06
N VAL A 23 -3.99 -9.06 -5.06
CA VAL A 23 -4.64 -8.46 -6.23
C VAL A 23 -4.76 -6.95 -6.02
N CYS A 24 -4.25 -6.18 -6.97
CA CYS A 24 -4.39 -4.72 -7.03
C CYS A 24 -5.22 -4.38 -8.27
N ARG A 25 -6.35 -3.71 -8.06
CA ARG A 25 -7.22 -3.22 -9.13
C ARG A 25 -7.08 -1.70 -9.22
N ILE A 26 -6.38 -1.23 -10.24
CA ILE A 26 -6.21 0.21 -10.49
C ILE A 26 -7.55 0.78 -10.98
N MET A 27 -8.01 1.81 -10.29
CA MET A 27 -9.22 2.57 -10.61
C MET A 27 -8.90 3.95 -11.20
N GLU A 28 -7.76 4.54 -10.84
CA GLU A 28 -7.24 5.77 -11.43
C GLU A 28 -5.70 5.72 -11.40
N ASP A 29 -5.05 5.94 -12.54
CA ASP A 29 -3.59 5.91 -12.65
C ASP A 29 -2.93 7.29 -12.75
N GLY A 30 -3.73 8.35 -12.69
CA GLY A 30 -3.30 9.75 -12.81
C GLY A 30 -3.62 10.37 -14.17
N SER A 31 -3.87 9.56 -15.20
CA SER A 31 -4.13 10.05 -16.57
C SER A 31 -5.37 10.92 -16.68
N ASN A 32 -6.39 10.71 -15.82
CA ASN A 32 -7.60 11.54 -15.82
C ASN A 32 -7.49 12.73 -14.87
N THR A 33 -6.43 12.85 -14.07
CA THR A 33 -6.31 13.83 -12.98
C THR A 33 -5.07 14.72 -13.05
N ASP A 34 -4.34 14.70 -14.17
CA ASP A 34 -3.05 15.42 -14.33
C ASP A 34 -2.03 14.93 -13.29
N ASN A 35 -2.01 13.62 -13.04
CA ASN A 35 -1.17 12.92 -12.07
C ASN A 35 -1.38 13.33 -10.60
N ARG A 36 -2.45 14.05 -10.27
CA ARG A 36 -2.69 14.50 -8.89
C ARG A 36 -3.19 13.39 -7.98
N ILE A 37 -3.97 12.44 -8.49
CA ILE A 37 -4.58 11.37 -7.69
C ILE A 37 -4.40 10.05 -8.43
N GLY A 38 -3.86 9.06 -7.74
CA GLY A 38 -3.95 7.65 -8.11
C GLY A 38 -4.86 6.92 -7.12
N ALA A 39 -5.57 5.89 -7.57
CA ALA A 39 -6.45 5.11 -6.72
C ALA A 39 -6.49 3.64 -7.14
N ALA A 40 -6.50 2.74 -6.17
CA ALA A 40 -6.59 1.32 -6.40
C ALA A 40 -7.34 0.60 -5.25
N GLU A 41 -8.00 -0.50 -5.58
CA GLU A 41 -8.48 -1.44 -4.57
C GLU A 41 -7.47 -2.57 -4.42
N PHE A 42 -7.12 -2.89 -3.17
CA PHE A 42 -6.27 -4.03 -2.84
C PHE A 42 -7.08 -5.13 -2.20
N THR A 43 -6.66 -6.36 -2.49
CA THR A 43 -7.19 -7.58 -1.93
C THR A 43 -6.02 -8.41 -1.40
N VAL A 44 -6.00 -8.63 -0.09
CA VAL A 44 -4.87 -9.21 0.64
C VAL A 44 -5.31 -10.54 1.29
N PRO A 45 -4.67 -11.67 0.95
CA PRO A 45 -5.00 -12.97 1.51
C PRO A 45 -4.89 -13.03 3.04
N PRO A 46 -5.58 -13.99 3.68
CA PRO A 46 -5.42 -14.30 5.11
C PRO A 46 -3.96 -14.58 5.49
N GLY A 47 -3.57 -14.18 6.70
CA GLY A 47 -2.26 -14.46 7.29
C GLY A 47 -1.06 -13.87 6.54
N MET A 48 -1.28 -12.96 5.59
CA MET A 48 -0.22 -12.38 4.79
C MET A 48 0.48 -11.24 5.54
N ASP A 49 1.79 -11.37 5.69
CA ASP A 49 2.66 -10.24 5.99
C ASP A 49 2.71 -9.30 4.79
N GLY A 50 2.52 -8.01 5.02
CA GLY A 50 2.58 -7.02 3.95
C GLY A 50 4.02 -6.67 3.56
N PRO A 51 4.24 -5.51 2.90
CA PRO A 51 5.55 -5.13 2.41
C PRO A 51 6.56 -4.91 3.56
N PRO A 52 7.88 -4.93 3.27
CA PRO A 52 8.88 -4.45 4.22
C PRO A 52 8.53 -3.04 4.73
N ALA A 53 8.84 -2.75 6.00
CA ALA A 53 8.62 -1.43 6.57
C ALA A 53 9.31 -0.34 5.74
N HIS A 54 8.58 0.73 5.44
CA HIS A 54 9.01 1.78 4.53
C HIS A 54 8.36 3.13 4.87
N TRP A 55 8.76 4.16 4.14
CA TRP A 55 8.12 5.47 4.14
C TRP A 55 8.23 6.10 2.76
N HIS A 56 7.35 7.05 2.47
CA HIS A 56 7.29 7.73 1.18
C HIS A 56 7.81 9.16 1.31
N GLU A 57 8.71 9.55 0.42
CA GLU A 57 9.23 10.92 0.38
C GLU A 57 8.31 11.88 -0.37
N MET A 58 7.58 11.39 -1.38
CA MET A 58 6.87 12.25 -2.33
C MET A 58 5.36 12.07 -2.37
N HIS A 59 4.77 11.08 -1.69
CA HIS A 59 3.32 10.89 -1.72
C HIS A 59 2.74 10.52 -0.36
N ASP A 60 1.51 10.96 -0.14
CA ASP A 60 0.66 10.49 0.95
C ASP A 60 -0.18 9.30 0.45
N GLU A 61 -0.47 8.37 1.36
CA GLU A 61 -1.41 7.29 1.14
C GLU A 61 -2.62 7.41 2.07
N THR A 62 -3.78 6.95 1.59
CA THR A 62 -4.96 6.82 2.45
C THR A 62 -5.64 5.51 2.18
N PHE A 63 -6.16 4.89 3.24
CA PHE A 63 -6.73 3.55 3.21
C PHE A 63 -8.13 3.61 3.79
N LEU A 64 -9.15 3.27 3.00
CA LEU A 64 -10.49 2.97 3.49
C LEU A 64 -10.69 1.46 3.44
N ILE A 65 -10.85 0.82 4.60
CA ILE A 65 -11.05 -0.62 4.65
C ILE A 65 -12.47 -0.93 4.19
N THR A 66 -12.60 -1.88 3.27
CA THR A 66 -13.89 -2.27 2.66
C THR A 66 -14.31 -3.68 3.02
N ALA A 67 -13.38 -4.55 3.44
CA ALA A 67 -13.68 -5.87 4.00
C ALA A 67 -12.53 -6.38 4.88
N GLY A 68 -12.85 -7.25 5.84
CA GLY A 68 -11.86 -7.87 6.73
C GLY A 68 -11.18 -6.87 7.66
N THR A 69 -9.96 -7.22 8.09
CA THR A 69 -9.13 -6.41 8.99
C THR A 69 -7.75 -6.21 8.39
N VAL A 70 -7.26 -4.96 8.39
CA VAL A 70 -5.88 -4.63 8.03
C VAL A 70 -5.18 -4.08 9.27
N ARG A 71 -4.09 -4.73 9.69
CA ARG A 71 -3.26 -4.25 10.79
C ARG A 71 -2.18 -3.33 10.25
N PHE A 72 -2.21 -2.06 10.62
CA PHE A 72 -1.14 -1.11 10.36
C PHE A 72 -0.12 -1.17 11.50
N HIS A 73 1.15 -1.07 11.16
CA HIS A 73 2.27 -1.02 12.08
C HIS A 73 3.00 0.30 11.91
N ALA A 74 3.29 0.97 13.01
CA ALA A 74 3.99 2.24 13.09
C ALA A 74 5.19 2.11 14.05
N PRO A 75 6.09 3.12 14.11
CA PRO A 75 7.24 3.08 15.01
C PRO A 75 6.86 2.82 16.47
N GLU A 76 7.81 2.29 17.23
CA GLU A 76 7.68 1.96 18.65
C GLU A 76 6.67 0.84 18.94
N GLY A 77 6.45 -0.07 17.98
CA GLY A 77 5.55 -1.21 18.13
C GLY A 77 4.07 -0.86 18.13
N LYS A 78 3.72 0.36 17.72
CA LYS A 78 2.33 0.82 17.65
C LYS A 78 1.61 0.08 16.54
N THR A 79 0.43 -0.43 16.84
CA THR A 79 -0.42 -1.12 15.87
C THR A 79 -1.83 -0.58 15.90
N VAL A 80 -2.48 -0.62 14.74
CA VAL A 80 -3.89 -0.26 14.56
C VAL A 80 -4.55 -1.33 13.71
N ASP A 81 -5.56 -2.00 14.26
CA ASP A 81 -6.40 -2.94 13.52
C ASP A 81 -7.59 -2.19 12.94
N ALA A 82 -7.52 -1.86 11.65
CA ALA A 82 -8.58 -1.17 10.93
C ALA A 82 -9.54 -2.18 10.30
N GLN A 83 -10.84 -2.00 10.52
CA GLN A 83 -11.92 -2.85 10.03
C GLN A 83 -12.76 -2.12 8.97
N ALA A 84 -13.67 -2.84 8.31
CA ALA A 84 -14.51 -2.25 7.27
C ALA A 84 -15.22 -0.96 7.73
N GLY A 85 -15.00 0.14 6.99
CA GLY A 85 -15.47 1.49 7.32
C GLY A 85 -14.43 2.39 7.98
N ASP A 86 -13.36 1.82 8.56
CA ASP A 86 -12.26 2.59 9.14
C ASP A 86 -11.36 3.20 8.07
N TYR A 87 -10.81 4.37 8.39
CA TYR A 87 -9.96 5.16 7.51
C TYR A 87 -8.60 5.42 8.15
N VAL A 88 -7.53 5.17 7.40
CA VAL A 88 -6.15 5.41 7.83
C VAL A 88 -5.47 6.34 6.85
N VAL A 89 -4.67 7.28 7.36
CA VAL A 89 -3.83 8.16 6.55
C VAL A 89 -2.37 7.92 6.91
N VAL A 90 -1.56 7.75 5.88
CA VAL A 90 -0.11 7.65 5.99
C VAL A 90 0.49 8.86 5.26
N PRO A 91 0.86 9.92 5.99
CA PRO A 91 1.48 11.07 5.36
C PRO A 91 2.92 10.78 4.94
N THR A 92 3.46 11.62 4.06
CA THR A 92 4.88 11.59 3.69
C THR A 92 5.77 11.52 4.93
N ARG A 93 6.85 10.74 4.82
CA ARG A 93 7.85 10.50 5.87
C ARG A 93 7.32 9.79 7.13
N ALA A 94 6.08 9.30 7.15
CA ALA A 94 5.60 8.39 8.20
C ALA A 94 6.06 6.95 7.92
N PRO A 95 6.94 6.36 8.76
CA PRO A 95 7.32 4.97 8.63
C PRO A 95 6.14 4.07 8.95
N HIS A 96 5.88 3.08 8.10
CA HIS A 96 4.76 2.18 8.27
C HIS A 96 4.98 0.84 7.54
N THR A 97 4.14 -0.13 7.90
CA THR A 97 3.79 -1.30 7.07
C THR A 97 2.37 -1.74 7.44
N PHE A 98 1.82 -2.72 6.75
CA PHE A 98 0.57 -3.36 7.13
C PHE A 98 0.67 -4.89 7.02
N SER A 99 -0.28 -5.59 7.59
CA SER A 99 -0.50 -7.03 7.38
C SER A 99 -1.99 -7.36 7.40
N ASN A 100 -2.35 -8.54 6.90
CA ASN A 100 -3.64 -9.16 7.18
C ASN A 100 -3.43 -10.29 8.20
N PRO A 101 -3.64 -10.04 9.51
CA PRO A 101 -3.47 -11.08 10.53
C PRO A 101 -4.68 -12.02 10.63
N GLY A 102 -5.75 -11.76 9.89
CA GLY A 102 -6.99 -12.51 9.96
C GLY A 102 -6.95 -13.84 9.20
N ASP A 103 -8.02 -14.62 9.37
CA ASP A 103 -8.31 -15.87 8.67
C ASP A 103 -9.16 -15.66 7.40
N VAL A 104 -9.60 -14.43 7.16
CA VAL A 104 -10.35 -14.01 5.96
C VAL A 104 -9.57 -12.97 5.15
N GLU A 105 -9.95 -12.84 3.88
CA GLU A 105 -9.40 -11.83 2.99
C GLU A 105 -9.71 -10.41 3.50
N ALA A 106 -8.71 -9.52 3.42
CA ALA A 106 -8.88 -8.10 3.68
C ALA A 106 -8.91 -7.32 2.37
N ARG A 107 -9.78 -6.32 2.29
CA ARG A 107 -9.90 -5.42 1.13
C ARG A 107 -9.89 -3.97 1.57
N PHE A 108 -9.25 -3.12 0.79
CA PHE A 108 -9.22 -1.69 1.05
C PHE A 108 -9.10 -0.88 -0.24
N PHE A 109 -9.69 0.31 -0.23
CA PHE A 109 -9.48 1.34 -1.22
C PHE A 109 -8.29 2.20 -0.78
N ASN A 110 -7.28 2.31 -1.63
CA ASN A 110 -6.07 3.10 -1.40
C ASN A 110 -5.99 4.26 -2.40
N THR A 111 -5.59 5.44 -1.94
CA THR A 111 -5.26 6.60 -2.79
C THR A 111 -3.83 7.01 -2.62
N PHE A 112 -3.19 7.45 -3.70
CA PHE A 112 -1.82 7.94 -3.74
C PHE A 112 -1.83 9.37 -4.28
N THR A 113 -1.27 10.31 -3.52
CA THR A 113 -1.20 11.71 -3.93
C THR A 113 0.24 12.19 -3.85
N PRO A 114 0.92 12.45 -4.99
CA PRO A 114 0.47 12.33 -6.38
C PRO A 114 0.39 10.88 -6.90
N ALA A 115 -0.23 10.70 -8.07
CA ALA A 115 -0.59 9.41 -8.66
C ALA A 115 0.58 8.50 -9.06
N TYR A 116 1.79 9.05 -9.14
CA TYR A 116 2.94 8.40 -9.77
C TYR A 116 3.28 7.03 -9.15
N TYR A 117 2.95 6.82 -7.87
CA TYR A 117 3.20 5.57 -7.17
C TYR A 117 2.42 4.37 -7.72
N ILE A 118 1.34 4.58 -8.49
CA ILE A 118 0.66 3.49 -9.21
C ILE A 118 1.64 2.67 -10.09
N ASN A 119 2.66 3.33 -10.64
CA ASN A 119 3.67 2.69 -11.48
C ASN A 119 4.58 1.71 -10.71
N TYR A 120 4.68 1.83 -9.39
CA TYR A 120 5.37 0.85 -8.55
C TYR A 120 4.69 -0.52 -8.66
N PHE A 121 3.37 -0.58 -8.52
CA PHE A 121 2.63 -1.84 -8.65
C PHE A 121 2.75 -2.44 -10.06
N LYS A 122 2.75 -1.58 -11.10
CA LYS A 122 2.99 -2.01 -12.49
C LYS A 122 4.38 -2.62 -12.65
N LEU A 123 5.41 -2.06 -12.01
CA LEU A 123 6.76 -2.63 -12.01
C LEU A 123 6.79 -3.97 -11.27
N MET A 124 6.17 -4.04 -10.10
CA MET A 124 6.11 -5.27 -9.28
C MET A 124 5.45 -6.43 -10.03
N GLU A 125 4.39 -6.16 -10.80
CA GLU A 125 3.78 -7.18 -11.65
C GLU A 125 4.75 -7.72 -12.72
N LYS A 126 5.51 -6.82 -13.37
CA LYS A 126 6.49 -7.20 -14.38
C LYS A 126 7.62 -8.04 -13.79
N MET A 127 8.12 -7.65 -12.61
CA MET A 127 9.13 -8.40 -11.87
C MET A 127 8.62 -9.79 -11.49
N PHE A 128 7.38 -9.89 -11.00
CA PHE A 128 6.78 -11.17 -10.65
C PHE A 128 6.61 -12.07 -11.88
N LYS A 129 6.08 -11.53 -12.99
CA LYS A 129 5.90 -12.27 -14.26
C LYS A 129 7.21 -12.71 -14.91
N SER A 130 8.30 -11.97 -14.70
CA SER A 130 9.62 -12.35 -15.22
C SER A 130 10.35 -13.39 -14.38
N GLY A 131 9.76 -13.85 -13.26
CA GLY A 131 10.37 -14.80 -12.34
C GLY A 131 11.51 -14.18 -11.52
N MET A 132 11.60 -12.85 -11.46
CA MET A 132 12.58 -12.18 -10.60
C MET A 132 12.29 -12.53 -9.14
N PRO A 133 13.33 -12.83 -8.31
CA PRO A 133 13.11 -13.10 -6.90
C PRO A 133 12.43 -11.93 -6.20
N MET A 134 11.33 -12.19 -5.49
CA MET A 134 10.60 -11.20 -4.69
C MET A 134 11.11 -11.21 -3.25
N ASN A 135 12.40 -10.93 -3.07
CA ASN A 135 13.04 -10.84 -1.76
C ASN A 135 13.13 -9.39 -1.27
N LYS A 136 13.56 -9.18 -0.03
CA LYS A 136 13.63 -7.86 0.59
C LYS A 136 14.44 -6.87 -0.27
N ASP A 137 15.61 -7.28 -0.77
CA ASP A 137 16.54 -6.38 -1.47
C ASP A 137 15.97 -5.95 -2.82
N THR A 138 15.40 -6.88 -3.60
CA THR A 138 14.79 -6.56 -4.90
C THR A 138 13.55 -5.69 -4.73
N VAL A 139 12.73 -5.95 -3.71
CA VAL A 139 11.56 -5.13 -3.39
C VAL A 139 11.97 -3.72 -2.97
N GLN A 140 12.99 -3.58 -2.12
CA GLN A 140 13.51 -2.28 -1.70
C GLN A 140 14.14 -1.50 -2.85
N GLN A 141 14.85 -2.18 -3.76
CA GLN A 141 15.37 -1.56 -4.97
C GLN A 141 14.22 -1.04 -5.84
N ALA A 142 13.16 -1.82 -6.05
CA ALA A 142 11.98 -1.40 -6.80
C ALA A 142 11.30 -0.19 -6.15
N MET A 143 11.12 -0.20 -4.81
CA MET A 143 10.59 0.93 -4.04
C MET A 143 11.38 2.22 -4.26
N SER A 144 12.72 2.14 -4.33
CA SER A 144 13.58 3.32 -4.47
C SER A 144 13.31 4.13 -5.75
N HIS A 145 12.85 3.48 -6.82
CA HIS A 145 12.49 4.15 -8.08
C HIS A 145 11.23 5.03 -7.97
N PHE A 146 10.46 4.90 -6.89
CA PHE A 146 9.19 5.60 -6.69
C PHE A 146 9.17 6.35 -5.35
N ALA A 147 10.33 6.91 -4.96
CA ALA A 147 10.48 7.73 -3.75
C ALA A 147 9.97 7.03 -2.48
N THR A 148 10.17 5.72 -2.41
CA THR A 148 9.83 4.90 -1.25
C THR A 148 11.11 4.31 -0.71
N LEU A 149 11.37 4.58 0.56
CA LEU A 149 12.63 4.29 1.22
C LEU A 149 12.40 3.30 2.36
N PRO A 150 13.37 2.42 2.65
CA PRO A 150 13.25 1.49 3.76
C PRO A 150 13.15 2.24 5.10
N ALA A 151 12.28 1.74 5.96
CA ALA A 151 12.27 2.10 7.37
C ALA A 151 13.13 1.12 8.15
N ASP A 152 13.72 1.60 9.25
CA ASP A 152 14.47 0.76 10.17
C ASP A 152 13.50 -0.17 10.92
N GLY A 153 13.61 -1.47 10.66
CA GLY A 153 12.77 -2.49 11.28
C GLY A 153 12.90 -2.55 12.81
N GLU A 154 14.04 -2.16 13.38
CA GLU A 154 14.18 -2.10 14.84
C GLU A 154 13.35 -0.95 15.44
N LYS A 155 13.23 0.17 14.71
CA LYS A 155 12.36 1.28 15.14
C LYS A 155 10.87 0.94 15.06
N MET A 156 10.50 -0.09 14.30
CA MET A 156 9.12 -0.57 14.23
C MET A 156 8.75 -1.45 15.43
N LYS A 157 9.71 -1.95 16.20
CA LYS A 157 9.45 -2.77 17.39
C LYS A 157 9.11 -1.91 18.61
N ALA A 158 8.39 -2.50 19.56
CA ALA A 158 8.15 -1.87 20.85
C ALA A 158 9.49 -1.62 21.56
N LYS A 159 9.64 -0.45 22.18
CA LYS A 159 10.76 -0.20 23.09
C LYS A 159 10.68 -1.20 24.25
N PRO A 160 11.81 -1.75 24.72
CA PRO A 160 11.84 -2.49 25.98
C PRO A 160 11.21 -1.62 27.07
N ALA A 161 10.38 -2.21 27.94
CA ALA A 161 9.81 -1.49 29.06
C ALA A 161 10.95 -0.91 29.92
N GLU A 162 11.00 0.42 30.06
CA GLU A 162 11.92 1.06 30.98
C GLU A 162 11.48 0.72 32.41
N GLY A 163 12.31 -0.03 33.15
CA GLY A 163 12.18 -0.20 34.60
C GLY A 163 11.38 -1.42 35.06
N ALA A 164 12.00 -2.60 35.00
CA ALA A 164 11.81 -3.63 36.03
C ALA A 164 13.15 -3.80 36.77
N ASN A 165 13.41 -2.91 37.72
CA ASN A 165 14.43 -3.06 38.75
C ASN A 165 13.91 -2.45 40.04
#